data_AF-A0ABD0P0C5-F1
#
_entry.id   AF-A0ABD0P0C5-F1
#
_cell.length_a   1.000
_cell.length_b   1.000
_cell.length_c   1.000
_cell.angle_alpha   90.00
_cell.angle_beta   90.00
_cell.angle_gamma   90.00
#
_symmetry.space_group_name_H-M   'P 1'
#
loop_
_entity.id
_entity.type
_entity.pdbx_description
1 polymer ?
#
loop_
_entity_poly.entity_id
_entity_poly.type
_entity_poly.pdbx_seq_one_letter_code
_entity_poly.pdbx_strand_id
1 'polypeptide(L)'
;VLQLKNLELHLGTNYTVNWEAKITGNIDCYPEAGEDQAKCEARGCIWESLSMPQCYYAENHGYIAGNKNVRPDGITVEINRNTDFPSQRSRSRDISKLQVEITYLSGRSLRWK
;
A
#
# COMPACT_ATOMS: atom_id res chain seq x y z
N VAL A 1 -16.41 11.76 -1.59
CA VAL A 1 -16.31 13.07 -0.90
C VAL A 1 -16.33 12.79 0.60
N LEU A 2 -15.27 13.15 1.32
CA LEU A 2 -15.21 13.04 2.78
C LEU A 2 -15.94 14.24 3.39
N GLN A 3 -16.81 14.04 4.38
CA GLN A 3 -17.50 15.11 5.09
C GLN A 3 -17.29 14.97 6.60
N LEU A 4 -16.77 16.01 7.22
CA LEU A 4 -16.70 16.16 8.68
C LEU A 4 -17.83 17.10 9.10
N LYS A 5 -18.65 16.68 10.07
CA LYS A 5 -19.77 17.46 10.61
C LYS A 5 -19.70 17.46 12.14
N ASN A 6 -20.26 18.50 12.75
CA ASN A 6 -20.39 18.63 14.20
C ASN A 6 -19.05 18.64 14.98
N LEU A 7 -18.03 19.32 14.44
CA LEU A 7 -16.80 19.58 15.19
C LEU A 7 -17.05 20.71 16.20
N GLU A 8 -16.87 20.41 17.48
CA GLU A 8 -16.90 21.40 18.55
C GLU A 8 -15.47 21.91 18.80
N LEU A 9 -15.14 23.10 18.32
CA LEU A 9 -13.81 23.72 18.44
C LEU A 9 -13.89 25.02 19.25
N HIS A 10 -12.91 25.24 20.12
CA HIS A 10 -12.83 26.47 20.91
C HIS A 10 -12.24 27.62 20.09
N LEU A 11 -12.88 28.79 20.18
CA LEU A 11 -12.43 30.02 19.52
C LEU A 11 -11.03 30.42 20.00
N GLY A 12 -10.20 30.91 19.07
CA GLY A 12 -8.85 31.40 19.35
C GLY A 12 -7.78 30.31 19.49
N THR A 13 -8.13 29.04 19.29
CA THR A 13 -7.18 27.91 19.39
C THR A 13 -6.81 27.41 17.99
N ASN A 14 -5.54 27.09 17.79
CA ASN A 14 -5.07 26.46 16.56
C ASN A 14 -5.30 24.94 16.63
N TYR A 15 -5.91 24.38 15.58
CA TYR A 15 -6.16 22.94 15.45
C TYR A 15 -5.53 22.40 14.17
N THR A 16 -5.08 21.14 14.22
CA THR A 16 -4.60 20.42 13.04
C THR A 16 -5.43 19.16 12.88
N VAL A 17 -6.07 19.02 11.72
CA VAL A 17 -6.81 17.80 11.37
C VAL A 17 -5.83 16.88 10.64
N ASN A 18 -5.50 15.77 11.28
CA ASN A 18 -4.73 14.70 10.67
C ASN A 18 -5.69 13.57 10.30
N TRP A 19 -5.52 12.99 9.13
CA TRP A 19 -6.23 11.78 8.72
C TRP A 19 -5.24 10.78 8.17
N GLU A 20 -5.47 9.51 8.48
CA GLU A 20 -4.75 8.39 7.90
C GLU A 20 -5.80 7.50 7.22
N ALA A 21 -5.61 7.27 5.92
CA ALA A 21 -6.46 6.34 5.19
C ALA A 21 -6.05 4.93 5.60
N LYS A 22 -6.64 4.41 6.68
CA LYS A 22 -6.46 3.00 7.03
C LYS A 22 -7.13 2.17 5.95
N ILE A 23 -6.32 1.45 5.16
CA ILE A 23 -6.85 0.44 4.24
C ILE A 23 -7.44 -0.65 5.14
N THR A 24 -8.76 -0.66 5.29
CA THR A 24 -9.45 -1.66 6.08
C THR A 24 -9.50 -2.96 5.29
N GLY A 25 -8.63 -3.90 5.63
CA GLY A 25 -8.64 -5.24 5.08
C GLY A 25 -7.24 -5.82 5.01
N ASN A 26 -6.99 -6.84 5.83
CA ASN A 26 -5.77 -7.63 5.74
C ASN A 26 -5.76 -8.35 4.38
N ILE A 27 -4.69 -8.17 3.61
CA ILE A 27 -4.50 -8.85 2.33
C ILE A 27 -3.71 -10.13 2.59
N ASP A 28 -4.23 -11.24 2.10
CA ASP A 28 -3.63 -12.57 2.26
C ASP A 28 -2.23 -12.63 1.64
N CYS A 29 -1.24 -12.92 2.49
CA CYS A 29 0.16 -13.10 2.09
C CYS A 29 0.52 -14.59 1.84
N TYR A 30 -0.38 -15.51 2.22
CA TYR A 30 -0.24 -16.93 2.01
C TYR A 30 -1.49 -17.51 1.31
N PRO A 31 -1.75 -17.13 0.04
CA PRO A 31 -2.92 -17.61 -0.69
C PRO A 31 -2.86 -19.11 -1.05
N GLU A 32 -1.71 -19.77 -0.82
CA GLU A 32 -1.57 -21.21 -1.01
C GLU A 32 -2.07 -22.00 0.22
N ALA A 33 -2.36 -23.29 0.06
CA ALA A 33 -2.76 -24.12 1.19
C ALA A 33 -1.60 -24.40 2.16
N GLY A 34 -1.92 -24.62 3.44
CA GLY A 34 -0.97 -25.07 4.45
C GLY A 34 -0.18 -23.94 5.12
N GLU A 35 -0.81 -22.77 5.28
CA GLU A 35 -0.27 -21.69 6.11
C GLU A 35 -0.06 -22.15 7.56
N ASP A 36 1.05 -21.71 8.14
CA ASP A 36 1.30 -21.74 9.56
C ASP A 36 2.12 -20.51 9.92
N GLN A 37 2.23 -20.22 11.22
CA GLN A 37 2.95 -19.04 11.71
C GLN A 37 4.38 -18.98 11.16
N ALA A 38 5.13 -20.08 11.21
CA ALA A 38 6.53 -20.11 10.79
C ALA A 38 6.69 -19.82 9.29
N LYS A 39 5.81 -20.35 8.44
CA LYS A 39 5.81 -20.08 6.99
C LYS A 39 5.38 -18.66 6.68
N CYS A 40 4.45 -18.10 7.44
CA CYS A 40 4.02 -16.70 7.29
C CYS A 40 5.18 -15.75 7.59
N GLU A 41 5.82 -15.93 8.74
CA GLU A 41 6.94 -15.11 9.20
C GLU A 41 8.17 -15.28 8.29
N ALA A 42 8.40 -16.48 7.74
CA ALA A 42 9.47 -16.72 6.75
C ALA A 42 9.28 -15.92 5.44
N ARG A 43 8.04 -15.52 5.11
CA ARG A 43 7.75 -14.59 3.99
C ARG A 43 7.82 -13.12 4.40
N GLY A 44 8.13 -12.82 5.66
CA GLY A 44 8.14 -11.48 6.23
C GLY A 44 6.74 -10.88 6.40
N CYS A 45 5.72 -11.73 6.55
CA CYS A 45 4.34 -11.30 6.76
C CYS A 45 3.94 -11.39 8.23
N ILE A 46 2.80 -10.78 8.57
CA ILE A 46 2.29 -10.71 9.93
C ILE A 46 1.35 -11.89 10.15
N TRP A 47 1.59 -12.64 11.22
CA TRP A 47 0.69 -13.71 11.69
C TRP A 47 -0.17 -13.22 12.86
N GLU A 48 -1.49 -13.36 12.73
CA GLU A 48 -2.43 -13.08 13.81
C GLU A 48 -3.52 -14.16 13.86
N SER A 49 -3.58 -14.90 14.96
CA SER A 49 -4.41 -16.11 15.08
C SER A 49 -5.92 -15.85 14.93
N LEU A 50 -6.37 -14.64 15.25
CA LEU A 50 -7.78 -14.25 15.25
C LEU A 50 -8.15 -13.34 14.08
N SER A 51 -7.21 -13.06 13.17
CA SER A 51 -7.48 -12.28 11.96
C SER A 51 -7.97 -13.17 10.81
N MET A 52 -8.62 -12.55 9.85
CA MET A 52 -8.99 -13.18 8.58
C MET A 52 -8.48 -12.29 7.45
N PRO A 53 -7.46 -12.72 6.68
CA PRO A 53 -6.65 -13.94 6.81
C PRO A 53 -5.74 -13.94 8.05
N GLN A 54 -5.26 -15.11 8.48
CA GLN A 54 -4.32 -15.25 9.61
C GLN A 54 -2.90 -14.80 9.25
N CYS A 55 -2.48 -14.99 8.00
CA CYS A 55 -1.24 -14.46 7.45
C CYS A 55 -1.49 -13.31 6.47
N TYR A 56 -0.98 -12.11 6.76
CA TYR A 56 -1.24 -10.95 5.91
C TYR A 56 -0.05 -10.01 5.72
N TYR A 57 -0.12 -9.22 4.65
CA TYR A 57 0.90 -8.22 4.33
C TYR A 57 0.91 -7.07 5.33
N ALA A 58 2.09 -6.65 5.76
CA ALA A 58 2.27 -5.38 6.46
C ALA A 58 1.90 -4.20 5.53
N GLU A 59 1.40 -3.10 6.10
CA GLU A 59 0.93 -1.93 5.34
C GLU A 59 2.02 -1.30 4.45
N ASN A 60 3.29 -1.38 4.88
CA ASN A 60 4.45 -0.87 4.15
C ASN A 60 5.12 -1.92 3.24
N HIS A 61 4.49 -3.08 3.00
CA HIS A 61 4.99 -4.09 2.08
C HIS A 61 4.89 -3.61 0.61
N GLY A 62 5.74 -4.16 -0.28
CA GLY A 62 5.67 -3.89 -1.72
C GLY A 62 6.73 -2.89 -2.19
N TYR A 63 6.30 -1.79 -2.80
CA TYR A 63 7.20 -0.77 -3.37
C TYR A 63 6.98 0.60 -2.72
N ILE A 64 8.08 1.33 -2.54
CA ILE A 64 8.12 2.69 -2.03
C ILE A 64 8.19 3.64 -3.22
N ALA A 65 7.28 4.64 -3.25
CA ALA A 65 7.28 5.67 -4.26
C ALA A 65 8.49 6.60 -4.10
N GLY A 66 9.21 6.80 -5.19
CA GLY A 66 10.30 7.76 -5.31
C GLY A 66 9.86 9.04 -6.01
N ASN A 67 10.71 9.52 -6.92
CA ASN A 67 10.48 10.77 -7.62
C ASN A 67 9.27 10.69 -8.56
N LYS A 68 8.42 11.71 -8.49
CA LYS A 68 7.27 11.91 -9.36
C LYS A 68 7.57 12.98 -10.41
N ASN A 69 7.25 12.69 -11.66
CA ASN A 69 7.36 13.62 -12.78
C ASN A 69 5.96 13.85 -13.36
N VAL A 70 5.47 15.08 -13.25
CA VAL A 70 4.13 15.45 -13.74
C VAL A 70 4.23 15.94 -15.17
N ARG A 71 3.31 15.49 -16.01
CA ARG A 71 3.16 15.87 -17.42
C ARG A 71 1.74 16.40 -17.66
N PRO A 72 1.49 17.17 -18.72
CA PRO A 72 0.15 17.67 -19.03
C PRO A 72 -0.91 16.56 -19.18
N ASP A 73 -0.49 15.39 -19.67
CA ASP A 73 -1.32 14.23 -19.96
C ASP A 73 -1.15 13.08 -18.95
N GLY A 74 -0.44 13.30 -17.83
CA GLY A 74 -0.21 12.20 -16.89
C GLY A 74 0.86 12.41 -15.83
N ILE A 75 1.28 11.31 -15.23
CA ILE A 75 2.32 11.26 -14.19
C ILE A 75 3.20 10.04 -14.44
N THR A 76 4.50 10.21 -14.28
CA THR A 76 5.45 9.10 -14.19
C THR A 76 6.03 9.04 -12.79
N VAL A 77 6.05 7.86 -12.17
CA VAL A 77 6.61 7.66 -10.83
C VAL A 77 7.58 6.49 -10.86
N GLU A 78 8.79 6.70 -10.36
CA GLU A 78 9.70 5.60 -10.08
C GLU A 78 9.36 4.99 -8.72
N ILE A 79 9.26 3.66 -8.65
CA ILE A 79 9.00 2.94 -7.41
C ILE A 79 10.12 1.92 -7.18
N ASN A 80 10.58 1.83 -5.93
CA ASN A 80 11.65 0.91 -5.53
C ASN A 80 11.08 -0.13 -4.57
N ARG A 81 11.45 -1.40 -4.75
CA ARG A 81 11.01 -2.47 -3.86
C ARG A 81 11.48 -2.16 -2.44
N ASN A 82 10.58 -2.29 -1.47
CA ASN A 82 10.92 -2.20 -0.06
C ASN A 82 11.78 -3.42 0.34
N THR A 83 13.04 -3.21 0.71
CA THR A 83 13.99 -4.28 1.07
C THR A 83 13.90 -4.70 2.54
N ASP A 84 13.08 -4.03 3.35
CA ASP A 84 12.81 -4.45 4.74
C ASP A 84 12.09 -5.80 4.79
N PHE A 85 11.49 -6.21 3.66
CA PHE A 85 10.81 -7.48 3.51
C PHE A 85 11.61 -8.45 2.63
N PRO A 86 11.71 -9.74 3.02
CA PRO A 86 12.42 -10.76 2.26
C PRO A 86 11.73 -11.04 0.93
N SER A 87 12.44 -11.74 0.02
CA SER A 87 11.82 -12.25 -1.19
C SER A 87 10.87 -13.39 -0.86
N GLN A 88 9.60 -13.25 -1.23
CA GLN A 88 8.55 -14.18 -0.80
C GLN A 88 8.50 -15.46 -1.63
N ARG A 89 8.95 -15.41 -2.89
CA ARG A 89 8.81 -16.51 -3.85
C ARG A 89 10.16 -16.83 -4.48
N SER A 90 10.78 -17.92 -4.05
CA SER A 90 12.09 -18.37 -4.58
C SER A 90 12.10 -18.63 -6.09
N ARG A 91 10.95 -18.99 -6.68
CA ARG A 91 10.80 -19.26 -8.12
C ARG A 91 10.53 -18.01 -8.97
N SER A 92 10.25 -16.87 -8.36
CA SER A 92 9.96 -15.61 -9.07
C SER A 92 10.87 -14.53 -8.55
N ARG A 93 11.82 -14.08 -9.37
CA ARG A 93 12.75 -13.02 -8.97
C ARG A 93 11.99 -11.70 -8.78
N ASP A 94 12.32 -11.01 -7.70
CA ASP A 94 11.81 -9.67 -7.45
C ASP A 94 12.44 -8.67 -8.43
N ILE A 95 11.66 -7.65 -8.81
CA ILE A 95 12.14 -6.54 -9.63
C ILE A 95 12.41 -5.36 -8.69
N SER A 96 13.65 -4.89 -8.62
CA SER A 96 14.01 -3.86 -7.61
C SER A 96 13.48 -2.48 -7.93
N LYS A 97 13.38 -2.12 -9.22
CA LYS A 97 12.98 -0.79 -9.69
C LYS A 97 11.96 -0.91 -10.80
N LEU A 98 10.85 -0.19 -10.66
CA LEU A 98 9.82 -0.09 -11.67
C LEU A 98 9.52 1.39 -11.94
N GLN A 99 8.99 1.66 -13.13
CA GLN A 99 8.45 2.97 -13.48
C GLN A 99 6.97 2.78 -13.80
N VAL A 100 6.12 3.45 -13.02
CA VAL A 100 4.68 3.48 -13.24
C VAL A 100 4.34 4.68 -14.11
N GLU A 101 3.60 4.45 -15.19
CA GLU A 101 3.14 5.52 -16.07
C GLU A 101 1.62 5.62 -15.97
N ILE A 102 1.12 6.76 -15.50
CA ILE A 102 -0.29 7.10 -15.44
C ILE A 102 -0.60 8.09 -16.57
N THR A 103 -1.52 7.73 -17.47
CA THR A 103 -2.01 8.59 -18.56
C THR A 103 -3.46 8.99 -18.32
N TYR A 104 -3.77 10.28 -18.43
CA TYR A 104 -5.14 10.79 -18.42
C TYR A 104 -5.75 10.65 -19.82
N LEU A 105 -6.72 9.74 -19.95
CA LEU A 105 -7.37 9.49 -21.24
C LEU A 105 -8.55 10.43 -21.49
N SER A 106 -9.28 10.78 -20.43
CA SER A 106 -10.39 11.74 -20.46
C SER A 106 -10.68 12.25 -19.05
N GLY A 107 -11.63 13.18 -18.90
CA GLY A 107 -12.09 13.65 -17.59
C GLY A 107 -12.73 12.57 -16.69
N ARG A 108 -12.91 11.33 -17.16
CA ARG A 108 -13.49 10.22 -16.39
C ARG A 108 -12.65 8.93 -16.43
N SER A 109 -11.50 8.94 -17.09
CA SER A 109 -10.72 7.72 -17.30
C SER A 109 -9.23 8.01 -17.32
N LEU A 110 -8.49 7.14 -16.64
CA LEU A 110 -7.04 7.07 -16.69
C LEU A 110 -6.62 5.63 -17.01
N ARG A 111 -5.38 5.48 -17.50
CA ARG A 111 -4.71 4.20 -17.65
C ARG A 111 -3.41 4.25 -16.87
N TRP A 112 -3.05 3.15 -16.25
CA TRP A 112 -1.72 2.99 -15.67
C TRP A 112 -1.12 1.66 -16.14
N LYS A 113 0.21 1.61 -16.17
CA LYS A 113 1.01 0.41 -16.43
C LYS A 113 2.31 0.48 -15.64
#